data_AF-A0A1B7L8Z7-F1
#
_entry.id   AF-A0A1B7L8Z7-F1
#
_cell.length_a   1.000
_cell.length_b   1.000
_cell.length_c   1.000
_cell.angle_alpha   90.00
_cell.angle_beta   90.00
_cell.angle_gamma   90.00
#
_symmetry.space_group_name_H-M   'P 1'
#
loop_
_entity.id
_entity.type
_entity.pdbx_description
1 polymer ?
#
loop_
_entity_poly.entity_id
_entity_poly.type
_entity_poly.pdbx_seq_one_letter_code
_entity_poly.pdbx_strand_id
1 'polypeptide(L)'
;MTDFSLAGTVWHNGKALRKGYTTGSCATAAARVAALMVLRQQVINQVSITTPSGITLHLNVELPVIEGQQATAAIRKDGGDDVDATHGMLIFARVRLNDSGAITLQGGAGIGVVTRPGTGLAPGEPAINRTPRQTIEAAVREVIGPQRGAEVEIFAPEGEDRAKKTMNARLGILGGISIIGTTGIVTPMSEESWKRALVIELEQKRAEGRENVILVPGNHGERFVRESLHLDPAMVVTMSNFVGYMVQETVRLGFKRVLLVGHPGKLIKVAAGIFHTHSHIADARMEVLVAHLALMGAPLALLRAVSECDTTEAALPLIGRAGYARIYPELAQRVCARVQEMLRFTQSPPQCDAILFSFEQQLLGCSRPLAVIQEAFQ
;
A
#
# COMPACT_ATOMS: atom_id res chain seq x y z
N MET A 1 -39.06 -0.51 -6.22
CA MET A 1 -37.76 -0.44 -6.92
C MET A 1 -37.10 0.85 -6.50
N THR A 2 -36.30 0.82 -5.45
CA THR A 2 -35.49 1.97 -5.02
C THR A 2 -34.11 1.83 -5.62
N ASP A 3 -33.73 2.90 -6.32
CA ASP A 3 -32.62 3.04 -7.24
C ASP A 3 -31.27 2.82 -6.55
N PHE A 4 -30.52 1.80 -6.98
CA PHE A 4 -29.15 1.52 -6.51
C PHE A 4 -28.09 2.42 -7.16
N SER A 5 -28.49 3.46 -7.90
CA SER A 5 -27.63 4.09 -8.91
C SER A 5 -26.82 5.31 -8.46
N LEU A 6 -26.96 5.81 -7.21
CA LEU A 6 -26.27 7.06 -6.80
C LEU A 6 -25.31 6.95 -5.59
N ALA A 7 -25.31 5.85 -4.82
CA ALA A 7 -24.37 5.70 -3.68
C ALA A 7 -23.03 5.04 -4.04
N GLY A 8 -22.94 4.44 -5.24
CA GLY A 8 -21.88 3.49 -5.62
C GLY A 8 -20.86 3.98 -6.65
N THR A 9 -20.95 5.21 -7.15
CA THR A 9 -20.11 5.67 -8.28
C THR A 9 -19.08 6.70 -7.83
N VAL A 10 -17.84 6.56 -8.29
CA VAL A 10 -16.76 7.54 -8.11
C VAL A 10 -16.30 8.03 -9.47
N TRP A 11 -16.09 9.33 -9.60
CA TRP A 11 -15.57 9.90 -10.84
C TRP A 11 -14.04 9.95 -10.80
N HIS A 12 -13.39 9.38 -11.79
CA HIS A 12 -11.94 9.41 -11.95
C HIS A 12 -11.58 9.68 -13.42
N ASN A 13 -10.81 10.75 -13.67
CA ASN A 13 -10.46 11.23 -15.02
C ASN A 13 -11.66 11.35 -15.97
N GLY A 14 -12.77 11.90 -15.47
CA GLY A 14 -14.00 12.08 -16.24
C GLY A 14 -14.79 10.79 -16.53
N LYS A 15 -14.37 9.64 -16.00
CA LYS A 15 -15.12 8.37 -16.08
C LYS A 15 -15.80 8.05 -14.77
N ALA A 16 -17.05 7.59 -14.85
CA ALA A 16 -17.78 7.02 -13.73
C ALA A 16 -17.30 5.59 -13.48
N LEU A 17 -16.78 5.32 -12.29
CA LEU A 17 -16.31 4.01 -11.85
C LEU A 17 -17.18 3.48 -10.72
N ARG A 18 -17.54 2.20 -10.78
CA ARG A 18 -18.38 1.52 -9.81
C ARG A 18 -17.55 1.01 -8.63
N LYS A 19 -18.00 1.30 -7.41
CA LYS A 19 -17.47 0.73 -6.16
C LYS A 19 -17.81 -0.76 -6.04
N GLY A 20 -16.94 -1.48 -5.35
CA GLY A 20 -17.14 -2.86 -4.96
C GLY A 20 -17.22 -3.04 -3.46
N TYR A 21 -17.04 -4.26 -3.00
CA TYR A 21 -16.97 -4.60 -1.58
C TYR A 21 -15.76 -5.48 -1.27
N THR A 22 -15.28 -5.36 -0.05
CA THR A 22 -13.97 -5.90 0.34
C THR A 22 -14.02 -7.40 0.62
N THR A 23 -12.85 -8.05 0.69
CA THR A 23 -12.75 -9.45 1.16
C THR A 23 -13.35 -9.60 2.57
N GLY A 24 -13.18 -8.59 3.43
CA GLY A 24 -13.80 -8.50 4.76
C GLY A 24 -15.34 -8.52 4.73
N SER A 25 -15.98 -7.70 3.89
CA SER A 25 -17.43 -7.70 3.74
C SER A 25 -17.96 -9.05 3.27
N CYS A 26 -17.27 -9.69 2.31
CA CYS A 26 -17.63 -11.03 1.85
C CYS A 26 -17.54 -12.06 2.98
N ALA A 27 -16.45 -12.06 3.74
CA ALA A 27 -16.25 -12.98 4.87
C ALA A 27 -17.30 -12.77 5.97
N THR A 28 -17.63 -11.52 6.29
CA THR A 28 -18.70 -11.18 7.26
C THR A 28 -20.06 -11.69 6.78
N ALA A 29 -20.42 -11.47 5.51
CA ALA A 29 -21.67 -11.94 4.95
C ALA A 29 -21.76 -13.47 4.89
N ALA A 30 -20.69 -14.14 4.46
CA ALA A 30 -20.59 -15.59 4.45
C ALA A 30 -20.75 -16.17 5.87
N ALA A 31 -20.05 -15.62 6.87
CA ALA A 31 -20.13 -16.10 8.24
C ALA A 31 -21.52 -15.86 8.85
N ARG A 32 -22.11 -14.69 8.61
CA ARG A 32 -23.47 -14.36 9.06
C ARG A 32 -24.48 -15.36 8.52
N VAL A 33 -24.47 -15.61 7.21
CA VAL A 33 -25.47 -16.50 6.60
C VAL A 33 -25.22 -17.97 6.95
N ALA A 34 -23.96 -18.42 7.04
CA ALA A 34 -23.64 -19.75 7.52
C ALA A 34 -24.17 -19.96 8.95
N ALA A 35 -23.92 -19.02 9.87
CA ALA A 35 -24.46 -19.06 11.23
C ALA A 35 -26.00 -19.11 11.24
N LEU A 36 -26.64 -18.37 10.34
CA LEU A 36 -28.10 -18.32 10.25
C LEU A 36 -28.68 -19.63 9.70
N MET A 37 -28.04 -20.20 8.68
CA MET A 37 -28.42 -21.45 8.06
C MET A 37 -28.32 -22.61 9.04
N VAL A 38 -27.20 -22.74 9.77
CA VAL A 38 -27.04 -23.81 10.78
C VAL A 38 -28.02 -23.65 11.94
N LEU A 39 -28.30 -22.41 12.36
CA LEU A 39 -29.23 -22.15 13.45
C LEU A 39 -30.67 -22.49 13.08
N ARG A 40 -31.09 -22.15 11.86
CA ARG A 40 -32.46 -22.34 11.38
C ARG A 40 -32.68 -23.68 10.68
N GLN A 41 -31.60 -24.40 10.37
CA GLN A 41 -31.63 -25.60 9.53
C GLN A 41 -32.34 -25.33 8.19
N GLN A 42 -32.09 -24.16 7.60
CA GLN A 42 -32.71 -23.71 6.35
C GLN A 42 -31.67 -23.09 5.42
N VAL A 43 -31.67 -23.52 4.17
CA VAL A 43 -30.83 -22.95 3.10
C VAL A 43 -31.29 -21.52 2.78
N ILE A 44 -30.34 -20.59 2.75
CA ILE A 44 -30.58 -19.16 2.52
C ILE A 44 -29.72 -18.71 1.35
N ASN A 45 -30.35 -18.11 0.33
CA ASN A 45 -29.70 -17.73 -0.93
C ASN A 45 -29.32 -16.24 -1.00
N GLN A 46 -29.73 -15.43 -0.02
CA GLN A 46 -29.40 -14.01 0.05
C GLN A 46 -29.16 -13.58 1.50
N VAL A 47 -28.23 -12.65 1.67
CA VAL A 47 -27.90 -12.07 2.98
C VAL A 47 -27.71 -10.56 2.84
N SER A 48 -28.13 -9.83 3.86
CA SER A 48 -27.76 -8.42 4.01
C SER A 48 -26.73 -8.25 5.11
N ILE A 49 -25.82 -7.29 4.96
CA ILE A 49 -24.90 -6.85 6.02
C ILE A 49 -24.75 -5.33 5.99
N THR A 50 -24.55 -4.73 7.15
CA THR A 50 -24.16 -3.31 7.24
C THR A 50 -22.64 -3.23 7.35
N THR A 51 -22.01 -2.55 6.40
CA THR A 51 -20.56 -2.33 6.41
C THR A 51 -20.15 -1.33 7.49
N PRO A 52 -18.87 -1.27 7.89
CA PRO A 52 -18.37 -0.23 8.80
C PRO A 52 -18.63 1.21 8.34
N SER A 53 -18.78 1.43 7.02
CA SER A 53 -19.16 2.74 6.46
C SER A 53 -20.66 3.06 6.55
N GLY A 54 -21.46 2.20 7.17
CA GLY A 54 -22.92 2.36 7.29
C GLY A 54 -23.71 1.93 6.05
N ILE A 55 -23.03 1.54 4.97
CA ILE A 55 -23.68 1.08 3.74
C ILE A 55 -24.18 -0.35 3.93
N THR A 56 -25.47 -0.59 3.63
CA THR A 56 -26.06 -1.93 3.62
C THR A 56 -25.80 -2.59 2.28
N LEU A 57 -25.19 -3.78 2.29
CA LEU A 57 -24.98 -4.63 1.13
C LEU A 57 -26.03 -5.73 1.11
N HIS A 58 -26.56 -6.05 -0.07
CA HIS A 58 -27.41 -7.20 -0.32
C HIS A 58 -26.65 -8.15 -1.26
N LEU A 59 -26.31 -9.32 -0.76
CA LEU A 59 -25.36 -10.22 -1.40
C LEU A 59 -26.02 -11.56 -1.67
N ASN A 60 -25.79 -12.11 -2.87
CA ASN A 60 -26.19 -13.46 -3.21
C ASN A 60 -25.26 -14.45 -2.53
N VAL A 61 -25.83 -15.52 -2.00
CA VAL A 61 -25.11 -16.61 -1.35
C VAL A 61 -24.87 -17.69 -2.37
N GLU A 62 -23.61 -18.09 -2.51
CA GLU A 62 -23.20 -19.16 -3.40
C GLU A 62 -22.83 -20.40 -2.60
N LEU A 63 -23.10 -21.58 -3.19
CA LEU A 63 -22.80 -22.89 -2.62
C LEU A 63 -23.26 -23.06 -1.15
N PRO A 64 -24.51 -22.72 -0.78
CA PRO A 64 -24.98 -22.89 0.59
C PRO A 64 -25.19 -24.38 0.91
N VAL A 65 -24.56 -24.85 1.98
CA VAL A 65 -24.63 -26.24 2.44
C VAL A 65 -24.86 -26.29 3.95
N ILE A 66 -25.71 -27.21 4.41
CA ILE A 66 -25.93 -27.52 5.83
C ILE A 66 -25.58 -28.99 6.06
N GLU A 67 -24.73 -29.25 7.04
CA GLU A 67 -24.22 -30.57 7.42
C GLU A 67 -24.35 -30.73 8.93
N GLY A 68 -25.52 -31.20 9.38
CA GLY A 68 -25.81 -31.37 10.81
C GLY A 68 -25.72 -30.05 11.58
N GLN A 69 -24.76 -29.95 12.51
CA GLN A 69 -24.51 -28.76 13.34
C GLN A 69 -23.51 -27.77 12.70
N GLN A 70 -23.34 -27.85 11.38
CA GLN A 70 -22.44 -27.00 10.62
C GLN A 70 -23.14 -26.48 9.37
N ALA A 71 -22.81 -25.28 8.93
CA ALA A 71 -23.17 -24.80 7.61
C ALA A 71 -21.99 -24.09 6.95
N THR A 72 -21.96 -24.14 5.63
CA THR A 72 -20.98 -23.45 4.79
C THR A 72 -21.71 -22.57 3.79
N ALA A 73 -21.18 -21.37 3.57
CA ALA A 73 -21.68 -20.44 2.56
C ALA A 73 -20.52 -19.69 1.93
N ALA A 74 -20.69 -19.29 0.67
CA ALA A 74 -19.72 -18.48 -0.05
C ALA A 74 -20.34 -17.17 -0.54
N ILE A 75 -19.51 -16.13 -0.60
CA ILE A 75 -19.85 -14.86 -1.24
C ILE A 75 -18.79 -14.62 -2.32
N ARG A 76 -19.25 -14.34 -3.53
CA ARG A 76 -18.36 -13.91 -4.62
C ARG A 76 -17.98 -12.46 -4.42
N LYS A 77 -16.68 -12.20 -4.41
CA LYS A 77 -16.18 -10.85 -4.28
C LYS A 77 -16.38 -10.07 -5.57
N ASP A 78 -17.06 -8.94 -5.48
CA ASP A 78 -17.14 -7.95 -6.54
C ASP A 78 -16.31 -6.73 -6.16
N GLY A 79 -15.18 -6.56 -6.84
CA GLY A 79 -14.27 -5.41 -6.67
C GLY A 79 -14.76 -4.10 -7.31
N GLY A 80 -15.91 -4.09 -7.99
CA GLY A 80 -16.27 -2.94 -8.79
C GLY A 80 -15.39 -2.83 -10.04
N ASP A 81 -15.07 -1.60 -10.43
CA ASP A 81 -14.13 -1.31 -11.51
C ASP A 81 -12.67 -1.16 -11.03
N ASP A 82 -12.39 -1.55 -9.78
CA ASP A 82 -11.03 -1.58 -9.26
C ASP A 82 -10.22 -2.75 -9.83
N VAL A 83 -8.94 -2.52 -10.14
CA VAL A 83 -8.03 -3.57 -10.61
C VAL A 83 -7.53 -4.37 -9.40
N ASP A 84 -8.38 -5.28 -8.93
CA ASP A 84 -8.16 -6.08 -7.73
C ASP A 84 -7.94 -7.55 -8.08
N ALA A 85 -6.79 -8.11 -7.70
CA ALA A 85 -6.45 -9.51 -7.93
C ALA A 85 -7.47 -10.51 -7.35
N THR A 86 -8.21 -10.09 -6.32
CA THR A 86 -9.25 -10.86 -5.62
C THR A 86 -10.66 -10.64 -6.19
N HIS A 87 -10.82 -9.86 -7.27
CA HIS A 87 -12.11 -9.74 -7.94
C HIS A 87 -12.57 -11.10 -8.50
N GLY A 88 -13.85 -11.42 -8.31
CA GLY A 88 -14.52 -12.60 -8.86
C GLY A 88 -14.31 -13.90 -8.08
N MET A 89 -13.40 -13.95 -7.11
CA MET A 89 -13.16 -15.16 -6.31
C MET A 89 -14.23 -15.36 -5.23
N LEU A 90 -14.42 -16.62 -4.84
CA LEU A 90 -15.31 -16.97 -3.73
C LEU A 90 -14.60 -16.90 -2.38
N ILE A 91 -15.26 -16.29 -1.40
CA ILE A 91 -14.85 -16.29 0.00
C ILE A 91 -15.87 -17.08 0.80
N PHE A 92 -15.41 -18.15 1.43
CA PHE A 92 -16.23 -19.08 2.18
C PHE A 92 -16.14 -18.79 3.67
N ALA A 93 -17.23 -19.06 4.35
CA ALA A 93 -17.24 -19.25 5.79
C ALA A 93 -17.93 -20.56 6.12
N ARG A 94 -17.33 -21.32 7.03
CA ARG A 94 -17.91 -22.50 7.66
C ARG A 94 -18.13 -22.18 9.12
N VAL A 95 -19.36 -22.39 9.58
CA VAL A 95 -19.76 -22.09 10.95
C VAL A 95 -20.33 -23.34 11.59
N ARG A 96 -19.79 -23.70 12.76
CA ARG A 96 -20.31 -24.77 13.63
C ARG A 96 -20.76 -24.15 14.95
N LEU A 97 -21.99 -24.43 15.37
CA LEU A 97 -22.50 -23.92 16.65
C LEU A 97 -22.01 -24.79 17.81
N ASN A 98 -21.79 -24.16 18.96
CA ASN A 98 -21.47 -24.84 20.20
C ASN A 98 -22.05 -24.08 21.41
N ASP A 99 -21.89 -24.64 22.61
CA ASP A 99 -22.44 -24.08 23.86
C ASP A 99 -21.39 -23.35 24.71
N SER A 100 -20.22 -23.03 24.14
CA SER A 100 -19.11 -22.40 24.89
C SER A 100 -19.36 -20.93 25.24
N GLY A 101 -20.32 -20.28 24.58
CA GLY A 101 -20.52 -18.83 24.62
C GLY A 101 -19.47 -18.02 23.84
N ALA A 102 -18.37 -18.64 23.41
CA ALA A 102 -17.28 -17.97 22.70
C ALA A 102 -17.42 -18.11 21.18
N ILE A 103 -17.03 -17.07 20.43
CA ILE A 103 -16.87 -17.14 18.98
C ILE A 103 -15.37 -17.24 18.69
N THR A 104 -14.95 -18.35 18.09
CA THR A 104 -13.56 -18.55 17.65
C THR A 104 -13.47 -18.34 16.15
N LEU A 105 -12.36 -17.74 15.70
CA LEU A 105 -12.14 -17.41 14.29
C LEU A 105 -10.81 -17.96 13.82
N GLN A 106 -10.85 -18.76 12.77
CA GLN A 106 -9.70 -19.41 12.16
C GLN A 106 -9.65 -19.13 10.65
N GLY A 107 -8.45 -19.18 10.07
CA GLY A 107 -8.24 -19.14 8.63
C GLY A 107 -7.99 -20.55 8.11
N GLY A 108 -8.70 -20.94 7.05
CA GLY A 108 -8.51 -22.19 6.33
C GLY A 108 -7.76 -21.99 5.01
N ALA A 109 -8.00 -22.91 4.06
CA ALA A 109 -7.31 -22.94 2.77
C ALA A 109 -7.34 -21.58 2.04
N GLY A 110 -6.17 -21.14 1.55
CA GLY A 110 -5.98 -19.90 0.78
C GLY A 110 -6.14 -18.59 1.57
N ILE A 111 -6.29 -18.63 2.89
CA ILE A 111 -6.05 -17.48 3.77
C ILE A 111 -4.59 -17.46 4.16
N GLY A 112 -3.92 -16.34 3.94
CA GLY A 112 -2.50 -16.22 4.23
C GLY A 112 -2.21 -16.28 5.72
N VAL A 113 -1.00 -16.72 6.08
CA VAL A 113 -0.49 -16.70 7.45
C VAL A 113 0.57 -15.61 7.56
N VAL A 114 0.47 -14.83 8.64
CA VAL A 114 1.42 -13.75 8.94
C VAL A 114 2.72 -14.37 9.42
N THR A 115 3.84 -14.06 8.77
CA THR A 115 5.17 -14.58 9.13
C THR A 115 6.12 -13.50 9.62
N ARG A 116 5.75 -12.22 9.44
CA ARG A 116 6.53 -11.06 9.88
C ARG A 116 5.65 -10.11 10.69
N PRO A 117 6.22 -9.39 11.67
CA PRO A 117 5.47 -8.41 12.46
C PRO A 117 5.14 -7.16 11.62
N GLY A 118 4.27 -6.28 12.13
CA GLY A 118 3.99 -4.96 11.54
C GLY A 118 2.79 -4.89 10.60
N THR A 119 2.11 -6.01 10.31
CA THR A 119 0.81 -6.03 9.58
C THR A 119 -0.39 -5.67 10.48
N GLY A 120 -0.17 -5.49 11.78
CA GLY A 120 -1.22 -5.36 12.80
C GLY A 120 -1.77 -6.70 13.31
N LEU A 121 -1.15 -7.82 12.91
CA LEU A 121 -1.42 -9.18 13.35
C LEU A 121 -0.13 -9.84 13.84
N ALA A 122 -0.24 -10.81 14.75
CA ALA A 122 0.94 -11.50 15.26
C ALA A 122 1.43 -12.57 14.27
N PRO A 123 2.75 -12.85 14.21
CA PRO A 123 3.27 -13.99 13.45
C PRO A 123 2.60 -15.31 13.88
N GLY A 124 2.24 -16.14 12.91
CA GLY A 124 1.46 -17.36 13.09
C GLY A 124 -0.06 -17.18 12.97
N GLU A 125 -0.57 -15.95 13.02
CA GLU A 125 -2.01 -15.71 12.89
C GLU A 125 -2.48 -15.74 11.42
N PRO A 126 -3.73 -16.14 11.16
CA PRO A 126 -4.34 -15.99 9.85
C PRO A 126 -4.50 -14.50 9.53
N ALA A 127 -4.28 -14.14 8.26
CA ALA A 127 -4.31 -12.78 7.71
C ALA A 127 -5.74 -12.22 7.60
N ILE A 128 -6.46 -12.21 8.72
CA ILE A 128 -7.79 -11.62 8.89
C ILE A 128 -7.60 -10.39 9.76
N ASN A 129 -7.71 -9.19 9.17
CA ASN A 129 -7.39 -7.94 9.86
C ASN A 129 -8.43 -7.61 10.95
N ARG A 130 -8.04 -6.70 11.87
CA ARG A 130 -8.85 -6.27 13.01
C ARG A 130 -10.31 -5.96 12.66
N THR A 131 -10.57 -5.12 11.66
CA THR A 131 -11.94 -4.74 11.29
C THR A 131 -12.77 -5.94 10.82
N PRO A 132 -12.32 -6.76 9.85
CA PRO A 132 -13.01 -8.01 9.52
C PRO A 132 -13.25 -8.97 10.69
N ARG A 133 -12.29 -9.11 11.61
CA ARG A 133 -12.49 -9.94 12.82
C ARG A 133 -13.69 -9.44 13.63
N GLN A 134 -13.73 -8.14 13.89
CA GLN A 134 -14.81 -7.50 14.63
C GLN A 134 -16.17 -7.62 13.92
N THR A 135 -16.21 -7.40 12.60
CA THR A 135 -17.47 -7.47 11.84
C THR A 135 -17.99 -8.90 11.71
N ILE A 136 -17.11 -9.88 11.52
CA ILE A 136 -17.47 -11.30 11.52
C ILE A 136 -18.06 -11.70 12.87
N GLU A 137 -17.36 -11.40 13.96
CA GLU A 137 -17.81 -11.73 15.31
C GLU A 137 -19.16 -11.09 15.62
N ALA A 138 -19.32 -9.78 15.34
CA ALA A 138 -20.57 -9.07 15.57
C ALA A 138 -21.74 -9.65 14.75
N ALA A 139 -21.52 -9.95 13.47
CA ALA A 139 -22.57 -10.47 12.59
C ALA A 139 -22.99 -11.91 12.96
N VAL A 140 -22.04 -12.76 13.38
CA VAL A 140 -22.34 -14.10 13.90
C VAL A 140 -23.07 -14.00 15.24
N ARG A 141 -22.61 -13.12 16.14
CA ARG A 141 -23.22 -12.90 17.46
C ARG A 141 -24.67 -12.42 17.36
N GLU A 142 -24.95 -11.50 16.44
CA GLU A 142 -26.31 -11.00 16.15
C GLU A 142 -27.27 -12.16 15.80
N VAL A 143 -26.76 -13.17 15.10
CA VAL A 143 -27.56 -14.33 14.66
C VAL A 143 -27.74 -15.36 15.76
N ILE A 144 -26.66 -15.76 16.44
CA ILE A 144 -26.69 -16.91 17.36
C ILE A 144 -27.13 -16.53 18.78
N GLY A 145 -27.11 -15.23 19.11
CA GLY A 145 -27.43 -14.69 20.43
C GLY A 145 -26.24 -14.69 21.41
N PRO A 146 -26.42 -14.13 22.62
CA PRO A 146 -25.34 -13.90 23.57
C PRO A 146 -24.83 -15.16 24.27
N GLN A 147 -25.63 -16.23 24.32
CA GLN A 147 -25.31 -17.43 25.12
C GLN A 147 -24.62 -18.54 24.32
N ARG A 148 -24.87 -18.64 23.01
CA ARG A 148 -24.23 -19.67 22.17
C ARG A 148 -22.81 -19.28 21.78
N GLY A 149 -21.98 -20.27 21.53
CA GLY A 149 -20.69 -20.08 20.88
C GLY A 149 -20.72 -20.56 19.43
N ALA A 150 -19.66 -20.24 18.70
CA ALA A 150 -19.48 -20.70 17.33
C ALA A 150 -17.99 -20.84 16.98
N GLU A 151 -17.67 -21.86 16.20
CA GLU A 151 -16.40 -21.98 15.50
C GLU A 151 -16.59 -21.47 14.08
N VAL A 152 -15.84 -20.43 13.71
CA VAL A 152 -15.88 -19.80 12.39
C VAL A 152 -14.56 -20.03 11.68
N GLU A 153 -14.61 -20.71 10.55
CA GLU A 153 -13.48 -20.88 9.64
C GLU A 153 -13.73 -20.07 8.37
N ILE A 154 -12.84 -19.13 8.06
CA ILE A 154 -12.85 -18.39 6.78
C ILE A 154 -11.84 -19.02 5.85
N PHE A 155 -12.25 -19.37 4.63
CA PHE A 155 -11.35 -19.96 3.64
C PHE A 155 -11.69 -19.48 2.22
N ALA A 156 -10.71 -19.53 1.34
CA ALA A 156 -10.83 -19.09 -0.04
C ALA A 156 -9.93 -19.98 -0.91
N PRO A 157 -10.43 -21.06 -1.52
CA PRO A 157 -9.61 -22.06 -2.21
C PRO A 157 -8.68 -21.48 -3.30
N GLU A 158 -9.12 -20.45 -4.03
CA GLU A 158 -8.29 -19.75 -5.04
C GLU A 158 -7.25 -18.80 -4.41
N GLY A 159 -7.29 -18.59 -3.10
CA GLY A 159 -6.56 -17.52 -2.41
C GLY A 159 -5.05 -17.64 -2.52
N GLU A 160 -4.49 -18.85 -2.52
CA GLU A 160 -3.05 -19.05 -2.67
C GLU A 160 -2.55 -18.55 -4.04
N ASP A 161 -3.26 -18.91 -5.12
CA ASP A 161 -2.89 -18.48 -6.47
C ASP A 161 -3.13 -16.99 -6.69
N ARG A 162 -4.22 -16.45 -6.13
CA ARG A 162 -4.55 -15.03 -6.21
C ARG A 162 -3.51 -14.19 -5.47
N ALA A 163 -3.01 -14.66 -4.33
CA ALA A 163 -2.01 -13.97 -3.53
C ALA A 163 -0.66 -13.76 -4.25
N LYS A 164 -0.31 -14.61 -5.23
CA LYS A 164 0.89 -14.42 -6.06
C LYS A 164 0.87 -13.12 -6.86
N LYS A 165 -0.32 -12.56 -7.09
CA LYS A 165 -0.56 -11.28 -7.79
C LYS A 165 -0.80 -10.10 -6.84
N THR A 166 -0.60 -10.28 -5.53
CA THR A 166 -0.77 -9.22 -4.53
C THR A 166 0.56 -8.82 -3.90
N MET A 167 0.53 -7.81 -3.03
CA MET A 167 1.70 -7.40 -2.23
C MET A 167 1.92 -8.27 -0.98
N ASN A 168 1.10 -9.32 -0.75
CA ASN A 168 1.12 -10.11 0.49
C ASN A 168 2.49 -10.70 0.80
N ALA A 169 3.19 -11.26 -0.19
CA ALA A 169 4.50 -11.86 0.03
C ALA A 169 5.53 -10.84 0.54
N ARG A 170 5.50 -9.60 0.03
CA ARG A 170 6.35 -8.51 0.51
C ARG A 170 6.03 -8.16 1.96
N LEU A 171 4.75 -8.20 2.31
CA LEU A 171 4.24 -7.99 3.66
C LEU A 171 4.44 -9.21 4.59
N GLY A 172 5.15 -10.25 4.17
CA GLY A 172 5.35 -11.45 4.99
C GLY A 172 4.05 -12.22 5.25
N ILE A 173 3.06 -12.12 4.37
CA ILE A 173 1.83 -12.92 4.40
C ILE A 173 1.97 -14.01 3.33
N LEU A 174 2.06 -15.26 3.75
CA LEU A 174 2.36 -16.40 2.89
C LEU A 174 1.20 -17.40 2.84
N GLY A 175 1.08 -18.15 1.74
CA GLY A 175 0.08 -19.22 1.58
C GLY A 175 -1.35 -18.77 1.26
N GLY A 176 -1.60 -17.47 1.07
CA GLY A 176 -2.96 -17.01 0.77
C GLY A 176 -3.19 -15.49 0.77
N ILE A 177 -4.44 -15.12 0.52
CA ILE A 177 -4.89 -13.72 0.54
C ILE A 177 -5.14 -13.23 1.96
N SER A 178 -5.28 -11.91 2.10
CA SER A 178 -5.69 -11.27 3.34
C SER A 178 -7.18 -10.95 3.31
N ILE A 179 -7.88 -11.23 4.41
CA ILE A 179 -9.26 -10.77 4.64
C ILE A 179 -9.17 -9.38 5.27
N ILE A 180 -9.44 -8.34 4.48
CA ILE A 180 -9.19 -6.94 4.79
C ILE A 180 -10.35 -6.04 4.36
N GLY A 181 -10.33 -4.80 4.82
CA GLY A 181 -11.30 -3.76 4.48
C GLY A 181 -11.80 -3.04 5.73
N THR A 182 -11.42 -1.77 5.87
CA THR A 182 -11.79 -0.94 7.02
C THR A 182 -13.18 -0.35 6.90
N THR A 183 -13.60 0.03 5.69
CA THR A 183 -14.92 0.60 5.40
C THR A 183 -15.95 -0.44 4.96
N GLY A 184 -15.47 -1.62 4.55
CA GLY A 184 -16.26 -2.67 3.90
C GLY A 184 -16.54 -2.43 2.41
N ILE A 185 -16.05 -1.31 1.85
CA ILE A 185 -16.28 -0.91 0.45
C ILE A 185 -14.95 -0.77 -0.27
N VAL A 186 -14.90 -1.23 -1.52
CA VAL A 186 -13.77 -1.02 -2.43
C VAL A 186 -14.06 0.22 -3.27
N THR A 187 -13.17 1.20 -3.18
CA THR A 187 -13.22 2.41 -4.01
C THR A 187 -12.14 2.32 -5.08
N PRO A 188 -12.51 2.26 -6.38
CA PRO A 188 -11.56 2.15 -7.48
C PRO A 188 -10.53 3.27 -7.47
N MET A 189 -9.28 2.95 -7.80
CA MET A 189 -8.21 3.94 -7.96
C MET A 189 -8.00 4.85 -6.73
N SER A 190 -8.28 4.33 -5.53
CA SER A 190 -8.14 5.09 -4.28
C SER A 190 -6.66 5.38 -3.96
N GLU A 191 -6.27 6.65 -4.05
CA GLU A 191 -4.94 7.11 -3.63
C GLU A 191 -4.65 6.77 -2.16
N GLU A 192 -5.65 6.89 -1.28
CA GLU A 192 -5.53 6.55 0.14
C GLU A 192 -5.22 5.07 0.35
N SER A 193 -5.86 4.18 -0.41
CA SER A 193 -5.63 2.73 -0.32
C SER A 193 -4.20 2.38 -0.75
N TRP A 194 -3.72 3.04 -1.81
CA TRP A 194 -2.33 2.90 -2.24
C TRP A 194 -1.36 3.41 -1.18
N LYS A 195 -1.55 4.64 -0.68
CA LYS A 195 -0.75 5.24 0.40
C LYS A 195 -0.66 4.30 1.60
N ARG A 196 -1.79 3.73 2.03
CA ARG A 196 -1.82 2.79 3.16
C ARG A 196 -1.00 1.53 2.88
N ALA A 197 -1.05 0.98 1.67
CA ALA A 197 -0.25 -0.18 1.30
C ALA A 197 1.26 0.09 1.42
N LEU A 198 1.73 1.28 1.03
CA LEU A 198 3.14 1.68 1.17
C LEU A 198 3.54 1.87 2.65
N VAL A 199 2.64 2.41 3.47
CA VAL A 199 2.90 2.63 4.91
C VAL A 199 3.03 1.32 5.68
N ILE A 200 2.28 0.27 5.31
CA ILE A 200 2.41 -1.03 5.99
C ILE A 200 3.86 -1.53 5.86
N GLU A 201 4.51 -1.35 4.71
CA GLU A 201 5.90 -1.74 4.53
C GLU A 201 6.83 -0.97 5.50
N LEU A 202 6.61 0.33 5.73
CA LEU A 202 7.34 1.10 6.76
C LEU A 202 7.06 0.59 8.19
N GLU A 203 5.81 0.30 8.51
CA GLU A 203 5.40 -0.22 9.82
C GLU A 203 6.10 -1.55 10.12
N GLN A 204 6.27 -2.41 9.10
CA GLN A 204 7.04 -3.65 9.22
C GLN A 204 8.51 -3.40 9.51
N LYS A 205 9.17 -2.50 8.76
CA LYS A 205 10.58 -2.17 9.02
C LYS A 205 10.79 -1.67 10.45
N ARG A 206 9.86 -0.87 10.97
CA ARG A 206 9.90 -0.45 12.37
C ARG A 206 9.67 -1.59 13.35
N ALA A 207 8.69 -2.43 13.09
CA ALA A 207 8.40 -3.57 13.96
C ALA A 207 9.56 -4.58 14.01
N GLU A 208 10.37 -4.65 12.95
CA GLU A 208 11.63 -5.39 12.87
C GLU A 208 12.80 -4.69 13.61
N GLY A 209 12.56 -3.54 14.25
CA GLY A 209 13.56 -2.79 15.03
C GLY A 209 14.44 -1.85 14.20
N ARG A 210 14.15 -1.63 12.92
CA ARG A 210 14.97 -0.75 12.07
C ARG A 210 14.75 0.71 12.42
N GLU A 211 15.84 1.42 12.65
CA GLU A 211 15.81 2.86 12.94
C GLU A 211 16.02 3.73 11.69
N ASN A 212 16.52 3.12 10.61
CA ASN A 212 16.88 3.76 9.35
C ASN A 212 16.08 3.15 8.20
N VAL A 213 15.73 3.96 7.20
CA VAL A 213 14.98 3.50 6.02
C VAL A 213 15.43 4.17 4.73
N ILE A 214 15.40 3.43 3.63
CA ILE A 214 15.71 3.91 2.29
C ILE A 214 14.41 3.98 1.50
N LEU A 215 14.03 5.17 1.03
CA LEU A 215 12.84 5.35 0.21
C LEU A 215 13.20 5.47 -1.27
N VAL A 216 12.56 4.65 -2.10
CA VAL A 216 12.77 4.63 -3.55
C VAL A 216 11.44 4.85 -4.30
N PRO A 217 11.42 5.60 -5.42
CA PRO A 217 10.18 5.74 -6.21
C PRO A 217 9.66 4.41 -6.79
N GLY A 218 10.53 3.42 -6.99
CA GLY A 218 10.16 2.11 -7.52
C GLY A 218 11.38 1.22 -7.78
N ASN A 219 11.16 0.13 -8.52
CA ASN A 219 12.12 -0.97 -8.69
C ASN A 219 13.52 -0.54 -9.21
N HIS A 220 13.61 0.51 -10.01
CA HIS A 220 14.92 1.02 -10.47
C HIS A 220 15.79 1.51 -9.31
N GLY A 221 15.18 2.14 -8.30
CA GLY A 221 15.90 2.60 -7.11
C GLY A 221 16.25 1.42 -6.20
N GLU A 222 15.36 0.45 -6.04
CA GLU A 222 15.66 -0.79 -5.29
C GLU A 222 16.86 -1.53 -5.90
N ARG A 223 16.89 -1.65 -7.23
CA ARG A 223 18.01 -2.23 -7.97
C ARG A 223 19.31 -1.46 -7.71
N PHE A 224 19.28 -0.13 -7.81
CA PHE A 224 20.45 0.72 -7.58
C PHE A 224 21.00 0.57 -6.15
N VAL A 225 20.12 0.53 -5.14
CA VAL A 225 20.53 0.35 -3.74
C VAL A 225 21.26 -0.98 -3.55
N ARG A 226 20.75 -2.06 -4.16
CA ARG A 226 21.35 -3.40 -4.05
C ARG A 226 22.65 -3.53 -4.85
N GLU A 227 22.63 -3.13 -6.12
CA GLU A 227 23.69 -3.44 -7.08
C GLU A 227 24.81 -2.40 -7.08
N SER A 228 24.49 -1.12 -6.86
CA SER A 228 25.47 -0.03 -6.91
C SER A 228 25.88 0.49 -5.53
N LEU A 229 24.95 0.55 -4.57
CA LEU A 229 25.26 1.04 -3.21
C LEU A 229 25.68 -0.07 -2.25
N HIS A 230 25.41 -1.33 -2.58
CA HIS A 230 25.65 -2.50 -1.72
C HIS A 230 25.07 -2.36 -0.31
N LEU A 231 23.94 -1.66 -0.18
CA LEU A 231 23.21 -1.53 1.08
C LEU A 231 22.17 -2.64 1.21
N ASP A 232 21.79 -2.96 2.45
CA ASP A 232 20.80 -3.99 2.75
C ASP A 232 19.45 -3.67 2.06
N PRO A 233 19.02 -4.49 1.07
CA PRO A 233 17.73 -4.29 0.39
C PRO A 233 16.55 -4.33 1.36
N ALA A 234 16.69 -4.98 2.52
CA ALA A 234 15.64 -5.02 3.52
C ALA A 234 15.45 -3.67 4.24
N MET A 235 16.28 -2.65 4.02
CA MET A 235 15.99 -1.26 4.41
C MET A 235 15.17 -0.48 3.38
N VAL A 236 14.98 -1.02 2.17
CA VAL A 236 14.30 -0.33 1.08
C VAL A 236 12.78 -0.43 1.25
N VAL A 237 12.11 0.70 1.05
CA VAL A 237 10.65 0.80 0.94
C VAL A 237 10.28 1.61 -0.28
N THR A 238 9.29 1.14 -1.04
CA THR A 238 8.80 1.87 -2.20
C THR A 238 7.91 3.03 -1.76
N MET A 239 8.18 4.26 -2.22
CA MET A 239 7.35 5.44 -1.94
C MET A 239 6.45 5.87 -3.11
N SER A 240 6.57 5.20 -4.26
CA SER A 240 5.84 5.56 -5.49
C SER A 240 6.03 7.06 -5.80
N ASN A 241 4.94 7.80 -6.02
CA ASN A 241 4.97 9.24 -6.26
C ASN A 241 4.73 10.08 -4.99
N PHE A 242 4.45 9.46 -3.83
CA PHE A 242 3.97 10.12 -2.62
C PHE A 242 5.09 10.48 -1.64
N VAL A 243 6.12 11.20 -2.12
CA VAL A 243 7.34 11.47 -1.34
C VAL A 243 7.03 12.17 -0.02
N GLY A 244 6.25 13.25 -0.05
CA GLY A 244 5.94 14.03 1.15
C GLY A 244 5.18 13.22 2.20
N TYR A 245 4.16 12.48 1.76
CA TYR A 245 3.37 11.61 2.63
C TYR A 245 4.26 10.53 3.28
N MET A 246 5.09 9.84 2.49
CA MET A 246 5.95 8.79 3.01
C MET A 246 7.00 9.34 3.98
N VAL A 247 7.56 10.52 3.73
CA VAL A 247 8.47 11.20 4.67
C VAL A 247 7.74 11.55 5.98
N GLN A 248 6.52 12.08 5.94
CA GLN A 248 5.74 12.32 7.16
C GLN A 248 5.46 11.04 7.95
N GLU A 249 5.19 9.94 7.25
CA GLU A 249 5.00 8.64 7.89
C GLU A 249 6.29 8.12 8.53
N THR A 250 7.47 8.45 7.98
CA THR A 250 8.72 8.15 8.68
C THR A 250 8.86 8.91 10.00
N VAL A 251 8.38 10.16 10.07
CA VAL A 251 8.35 10.95 11.31
C VAL A 251 7.40 10.31 12.32
N ARG A 252 6.16 9.99 11.91
CA ARG A 252 5.15 9.36 12.76
C ARG A 252 5.67 8.05 13.37
N LEU A 253 6.42 7.28 12.60
CA LEU A 253 6.98 5.99 12.98
C LEU A 253 8.33 6.10 13.72
N GLY A 254 8.86 7.30 13.92
CA GLY A 254 10.10 7.54 14.66
C GLY A 254 11.40 7.24 13.90
N PHE A 255 11.35 7.19 12.55
CA PHE A 255 12.47 7.50 11.64
C PHE A 255 13.68 8.19 12.32
N LYS A 256 14.85 7.56 12.51
CA LYS A 256 16.06 8.32 12.87
C LYS A 256 16.78 8.84 11.63
N ARG A 257 16.88 8.00 10.59
CA ARG A 257 17.48 8.37 9.30
C ARG A 257 16.62 7.93 8.13
N VAL A 258 16.54 8.78 7.12
CA VAL A 258 15.83 8.53 5.87
C VAL A 258 16.76 8.84 4.71
N LEU A 259 16.93 7.90 3.79
CA LEU A 259 17.70 8.08 2.56
C LEU A 259 16.74 8.05 1.37
N LEU A 260 16.63 9.16 0.63
CA LEU A 260 15.89 9.23 -0.62
C LEU A 260 16.81 8.83 -1.78
N VAL A 261 16.52 7.72 -2.45
CA VAL A 261 17.31 7.28 -3.62
C VAL A 261 16.41 7.29 -4.85
N GLY A 262 16.78 8.06 -5.87
CA GLY A 262 15.91 8.23 -7.02
C GLY A 262 16.58 8.85 -8.23
N HIS A 263 15.98 8.58 -9.39
CA HIS A 263 16.37 9.20 -10.65
C HIS A 263 16.12 10.73 -10.63
N PRO A 264 16.99 11.57 -11.24
CA PRO A 264 16.79 13.02 -11.35
C PRO A 264 15.39 13.41 -11.79
N GLY A 265 14.80 12.72 -12.77
CA GLY A 265 13.44 12.98 -13.25
C GLY A 265 12.32 12.84 -12.20
N LYS A 266 12.60 12.27 -11.03
CA LYS A 266 11.69 12.22 -9.88
C LYS A 266 12.13 13.20 -8.79
N LEU A 267 13.36 13.06 -8.30
CA LEU A 267 13.82 13.80 -7.12
C LEU A 267 14.08 15.29 -7.39
N ILE A 268 14.28 15.71 -8.64
CA ILE A 268 14.38 17.14 -8.98
C ILE A 268 13.10 17.92 -8.63
N LYS A 269 11.93 17.26 -8.68
CA LYS A 269 10.66 17.86 -8.26
C LYS A 269 10.68 18.15 -6.76
N VAL A 270 11.27 17.26 -5.97
CA VAL A 270 11.43 17.46 -4.53
C VAL A 270 12.38 18.62 -4.24
N ALA A 271 13.46 18.80 -5.02
CA ALA A 271 14.34 19.97 -4.92
C ALA A 271 13.59 21.31 -5.16
N ALA A 272 12.53 21.27 -5.98
CA ALA A 272 11.64 22.41 -6.21
C ALA A 272 10.58 22.61 -5.12
N GLY A 273 10.46 21.70 -4.15
CA GLY A 273 9.38 21.69 -3.14
C GLY A 273 8.11 20.97 -3.59
N ILE A 274 8.16 20.24 -4.70
CA ILE A 274 7.04 19.44 -5.23
C ILE A 274 7.18 18.00 -4.70
N PHE A 275 6.40 17.69 -3.66
CA PHE A 275 6.47 16.40 -2.96
C PHE A 275 5.60 15.28 -3.55
N HIS A 276 4.96 15.55 -4.69
CA HIS A 276 4.27 14.54 -5.48
C HIS A 276 4.94 14.41 -6.86
N THR A 277 5.59 13.28 -7.15
CA THR A 277 6.52 13.19 -8.30
C THR A 277 5.88 12.72 -9.61
N HIS A 278 4.57 12.52 -9.64
CA HIS A 278 3.84 12.15 -10.86
C HIS A 278 3.74 13.34 -11.83
N SER A 279 4.16 13.16 -13.09
CA SER A 279 4.24 14.27 -14.07
C SER A 279 2.89 14.87 -14.46
N HIS A 280 1.80 14.10 -14.42
CA HIS A 280 0.46 14.67 -14.65
C HIS A 280 -0.02 15.60 -13.51
N ILE A 281 0.57 15.49 -12.32
CA ILE A 281 0.22 16.35 -11.17
C ILE A 281 1.07 17.62 -11.17
N ALA A 282 2.36 17.45 -11.41
CA ALA A 282 3.29 18.56 -11.54
C ALA A 282 4.50 18.12 -12.37
N ASP A 283 4.85 18.92 -13.37
CA ASP A 283 6.09 18.81 -14.11
C ASP A 283 6.77 20.18 -14.16
N ALA A 284 8.04 20.19 -13.77
CA ALA A 284 8.89 21.38 -13.73
C ALA A 284 10.38 20.97 -13.87
N ARG A 285 10.64 19.81 -14.47
CA ARG A 285 11.97 19.18 -14.42
C ARG A 285 13.00 20.04 -15.14
N MET A 286 12.69 20.51 -16.34
CA MET A 286 13.65 21.31 -17.12
C MET A 286 13.77 22.72 -16.57
N GLU A 287 12.68 23.32 -16.12
CA GLU A 287 12.64 24.63 -15.50
C GLU A 287 13.53 24.67 -14.25
N VAL A 288 13.48 23.62 -13.43
CA VAL A 288 14.33 23.50 -12.24
C VAL A 288 15.79 23.27 -12.63
N LEU A 289 16.09 22.43 -13.63
CA LEU A 289 17.45 22.27 -14.13
C LEU A 289 18.02 23.60 -14.63
N VAL A 290 17.27 24.32 -15.46
CA VAL A 290 17.66 25.61 -16.03
C VAL A 290 17.89 26.64 -14.92
N ALA A 291 17.00 26.71 -13.93
CA ALA A 291 17.16 27.63 -12.80
C ALA A 291 18.46 27.36 -12.02
N HIS A 292 18.74 26.09 -11.69
CA HIS A 292 19.96 25.71 -10.99
C HIS A 292 21.22 25.94 -11.85
N LEU A 293 21.20 25.55 -13.12
CA LEU A 293 22.31 25.79 -14.04
C LEU A 293 22.61 27.29 -14.21
N ALA A 294 21.57 28.12 -14.28
CA ALA A 294 21.72 29.58 -14.38
C ALA A 294 22.41 30.15 -13.14
N LEU A 295 22.02 29.71 -11.95
CA LEU A 295 22.67 30.10 -10.69
C LEU A 295 24.13 29.64 -10.59
N MET A 296 24.49 28.56 -11.30
CA MET A 296 25.87 28.09 -11.42
C MET A 296 26.70 28.84 -12.48
N GLY A 297 26.10 29.80 -13.19
CA GLY A 297 26.75 30.56 -14.26
C GLY A 297 26.85 29.80 -15.58
N ALA A 298 25.92 28.89 -15.88
CA ALA A 298 25.88 28.21 -17.17
C ALA A 298 25.62 29.17 -18.34
N PRO A 299 26.27 28.98 -19.51
CA PRO A 299 26.05 29.83 -20.67
C PRO A 299 24.62 29.64 -21.21
N LEU A 300 24.04 30.72 -21.75
CA LEU A 300 22.67 30.73 -22.28
C LEU A 300 22.42 29.62 -23.32
N ALA A 301 23.43 29.29 -24.12
CA ALA A 301 23.34 28.20 -25.10
C ALA A 301 23.03 26.84 -24.43
N LEU A 302 23.68 26.54 -23.31
CA LEU A 302 23.41 25.31 -22.54
C LEU A 302 22.01 25.37 -21.92
N LEU A 303 21.63 26.52 -21.33
CA LEU A 303 20.31 26.70 -20.72
C LEU A 303 19.18 26.43 -21.72
N ARG A 304 19.29 26.97 -22.94
CA ARG A 304 18.32 26.72 -24.02
C ARG A 304 18.28 25.24 -24.42
N ALA A 305 19.44 24.63 -24.65
CA ALA A 305 19.52 23.22 -25.02
C ALA A 305 18.91 22.29 -23.94
N VAL A 306 19.13 22.60 -22.66
CA VAL A 306 18.51 21.85 -21.56
C VAL A 306 17.00 22.11 -21.49
N SER A 307 16.54 23.36 -21.69
CA SER A 307 15.10 23.67 -21.66
C SER A 307 14.29 22.96 -22.74
N GLU A 308 14.93 22.60 -23.86
CA GLU A 308 14.31 21.90 -25.00
C GLU A 308 14.33 20.37 -24.84
N CYS A 309 14.92 19.84 -23.75
CA CYS A 309 14.95 18.40 -23.51
C CYS A 309 13.62 17.88 -22.95
N ASP A 310 13.07 16.82 -23.54
CA ASP A 310 11.87 16.17 -23.01
C ASP A 310 12.10 15.42 -21.68
N THR A 311 13.35 15.02 -21.43
CA THR A 311 13.72 14.20 -20.28
C THR A 311 15.00 14.67 -19.62
N THR A 312 15.07 14.41 -18.31
CA THR A 312 16.30 14.63 -17.52
C THR A 312 17.46 13.78 -18.02
N GLU A 313 17.20 12.59 -18.57
CA GLU A 313 18.21 11.73 -19.19
C GLU A 313 18.83 12.36 -20.43
N ALA A 314 18.03 12.93 -21.32
CA ALA A 314 18.53 13.66 -22.49
C ALA A 314 19.39 14.87 -22.10
N ALA A 315 19.08 15.50 -20.96
CA ALA A 315 19.84 16.63 -20.44
C ALA A 315 21.19 16.22 -19.79
N LEU A 316 21.31 15.00 -19.24
CA LEU A 316 22.53 14.55 -18.54
C LEU A 316 23.81 14.71 -19.39
N PRO A 317 23.90 14.19 -20.63
CA PRO A 317 25.14 14.29 -21.41
C PRO A 317 25.44 15.74 -21.84
N LEU A 318 24.43 16.59 -22.03
CA LEU A 318 24.63 18.01 -22.35
C LEU A 318 25.28 18.74 -21.17
N ILE A 319 24.75 18.54 -19.97
CA ILE A 319 25.26 19.11 -18.72
C ILE A 319 26.67 18.59 -18.44
N GLY A 320 26.89 17.28 -18.61
CA GLY A 320 28.18 16.63 -18.39
C GLY A 320 29.28 17.16 -19.31
N ARG A 321 29.03 17.22 -20.63
CA ARG A 321 29.99 17.75 -21.62
C ARG A 321 30.33 19.22 -21.40
N ALA A 322 29.38 20.00 -20.88
CA ALA A 322 29.60 21.41 -20.57
C ALA A 322 30.32 21.64 -19.22
N GLY A 323 30.63 20.59 -18.44
CA GLY A 323 31.35 20.70 -17.17
C GLY A 323 30.48 21.08 -15.96
N TYR A 324 29.15 20.95 -16.05
CA TYR A 324 28.21 21.35 -14.99
C TYR A 324 27.70 20.17 -14.15
N ALA A 325 28.35 19.00 -14.20
CA ALA A 325 27.92 17.79 -13.47
C ALA A 325 27.80 17.98 -11.94
N ARG A 326 28.48 18.99 -11.36
CA ARG A 326 28.34 19.35 -9.93
C ARG A 326 26.92 19.77 -9.52
N ILE A 327 26.03 20.01 -10.49
CA ILE A 327 24.61 20.26 -10.25
C ILE A 327 23.93 19.09 -9.52
N TYR A 328 24.31 17.84 -9.76
CA TYR A 328 23.59 16.70 -9.16
C TYR A 328 23.79 16.59 -7.64
N PRO A 329 25.01 16.73 -7.08
CA PRO A 329 25.19 16.92 -5.64
C PRO A 329 24.41 18.13 -5.08
N GLU A 330 24.42 19.28 -5.76
CA GLU A 330 23.65 20.46 -5.33
C GLU A 330 22.13 20.19 -5.29
N LEU A 331 21.61 19.49 -6.29
CA LEU A 331 20.21 19.06 -6.32
C LEU A 331 19.90 18.08 -5.18
N ALA A 332 20.79 17.12 -4.91
CA ALA A 332 20.62 16.18 -3.80
C ALA A 332 20.60 16.92 -2.45
N GLN A 333 21.48 17.90 -2.24
CA GLN A 333 21.44 18.77 -1.07
C GLN A 333 20.14 19.58 -1.00
N ARG A 334 19.68 20.10 -2.14
CA ARG A 334 18.43 20.87 -2.20
C ARG A 334 17.21 20.00 -1.87
N VAL A 335 17.18 18.73 -2.29
CA VAL A 335 16.16 17.75 -1.87
C VAL A 335 16.11 17.64 -0.34
N CYS A 336 17.26 17.44 0.31
CA CYS A 336 17.35 17.38 1.77
C CYS A 336 16.85 18.68 2.43
N ALA A 337 17.27 19.83 1.92
CA ALA A 337 16.85 21.13 2.42
C ALA A 337 15.32 21.31 2.32
N ARG A 338 14.70 20.90 1.20
CA ARG A 338 13.24 20.96 1.04
C ARG A 338 12.52 20.03 2.01
N VAL A 339 13.04 18.82 2.25
CA VAL A 339 12.51 17.92 3.27
C VAL A 339 12.58 18.57 4.66
N GLN A 340 13.70 19.20 5.01
CA GLN A 340 13.84 19.93 6.27
C GLN A 340 12.85 21.11 6.38
N GLU A 341 12.68 21.90 5.31
CA GLU A 341 11.70 22.99 5.25
C GLU A 341 10.25 22.49 5.45
N MET A 342 9.93 21.31 4.89
CA MET A 342 8.64 20.64 5.09
C MET A 342 8.45 20.19 6.54
N LEU A 343 9.51 19.73 7.19
CA LEU A 343 9.50 19.21 8.55
C LEU A 343 9.83 20.26 9.62
N ARG A 344 9.87 21.56 9.28
CA ARG A 344 10.33 22.65 10.18
C ARG A 344 9.63 22.75 11.54
N PHE A 345 8.40 22.23 11.66
CA PHE A 345 7.63 22.22 12.91
C PHE A 345 7.64 20.86 13.63
N THR A 346 8.44 19.92 13.15
CA THR A 346 8.62 18.60 13.76
C THR A 346 9.67 18.71 14.87
N GLN A 347 9.37 18.21 16.06
CA GLN A 347 10.29 18.28 17.21
C GLN A 347 11.58 17.45 17.00
N SER A 348 11.45 16.29 16.37
CA SER A 348 12.57 15.37 16.14
C SER A 348 12.49 14.81 14.71
N PRO A 349 12.83 15.64 13.70
CA PRO A 349 12.82 15.18 12.32
C PRO A 349 13.96 14.17 12.09
N PRO A 350 13.75 13.13 11.25
CA PRO A 350 14.84 12.25 10.85
C PRO A 350 15.93 13.03 10.12
N GLN A 351 17.17 12.58 10.26
CA GLN A 351 18.23 13.00 9.35
C GLN A 351 17.89 12.51 7.93
N CYS A 352 17.88 13.42 6.97
CA CYS A 352 17.53 13.11 5.58
C CYS A 352 18.74 13.24 4.66
N ASP A 353 19.01 12.20 3.89
CA ASP A 353 19.99 12.16 2.82
C ASP A 353 19.34 11.89 1.46
N ALA A 354 20.02 12.25 0.38
CA ALA A 354 19.54 12.01 -0.97
C ALA A 354 20.66 11.53 -1.91
N ILE A 355 20.33 10.58 -2.77
CA ILE A 355 21.20 10.08 -3.83
C ILE A 355 20.46 10.11 -5.18
N LEU A 356 21.12 10.68 -6.18
CA LEU A 356 20.67 10.73 -7.57
C LEU A 356 21.46 9.73 -8.42
N PHE A 357 20.75 8.99 -9.28
CA PHE A 357 21.34 8.00 -10.19
C PHE A 357 20.69 8.03 -11.58
N SER A 358 21.41 7.64 -12.63
CA SER A 358 20.87 7.53 -14.01
C SER A 358 20.22 6.16 -14.27
N PHE A 359 19.48 5.99 -15.35
CA PHE A 359 18.92 4.69 -15.74
C PHE A 359 20.00 3.61 -15.98
N GLU A 360 21.20 4.03 -16.37
CA GLU A 360 22.40 3.19 -16.50
C GLU A 360 23.02 2.78 -15.15
N GLN A 361 22.34 3.04 -14.03
CA GLN A 361 22.78 2.71 -12.67
C GLN A 361 24.07 3.44 -12.25
N GLN A 362 24.38 4.58 -12.89
CA GLN A 362 25.52 5.40 -12.52
C GLN A 362 25.12 6.38 -11.41
N LEU A 363 25.99 6.52 -10.41
CA LEU A 363 25.85 7.54 -9.38
C LEU A 363 26.09 8.93 -9.98
N LEU A 364 25.12 9.83 -9.83
CA LEU A 364 25.22 11.20 -10.34
C LEU A 364 25.59 12.19 -9.24
N GLY A 365 25.00 12.06 -8.05
CA GLY A 365 25.26 12.98 -6.95
C GLY A 365 24.65 12.55 -5.62
N CYS A 366 25.28 12.97 -4.52
CA CYS A 366 24.86 12.68 -3.15
C CYS A 366 24.74 13.99 -2.36
N SER A 367 23.84 14.02 -1.36
CA SER A 367 23.69 15.14 -0.43
C SER A 367 24.96 15.40 0.41
N ARG A 368 25.71 14.34 0.72
CA ARG A 368 26.99 14.34 1.43
C ARG A 368 27.89 13.20 0.93
N PRO A 369 29.18 13.11 1.31
CA PRO A 369 30.08 12.06 0.80
C PRO A 369 29.48 10.66 0.93
N LEU A 370 29.56 9.87 -0.15
CA LEU A 370 28.88 8.57 -0.24
C LEU A 370 29.25 7.63 0.90
N ALA A 371 30.54 7.55 1.25
CA ALA A 371 31.03 6.70 2.33
C ALA A 371 30.34 7.01 3.68
N VAL A 372 30.08 8.30 3.96
CA VAL A 372 29.38 8.74 5.19
C VAL A 372 27.90 8.34 5.16
N ILE A 373 27.27 8.36 3.98
CA ILE A 373 25.89 7.87 3.83
C ILE A 373 25.88 6.34 4.04
N GLN A 374 26.80 5.61 3.41
CA GLN A 374 26.85 4.16 3.53
C GLN A 374 27.11 3.70 4.97
N GLU A 375 28.07 4.30 5.66
CA GLU A 375 28.36 4.04 7.08
C GLU A 375 27.13 4.30 7.97
N ALA A 376 26.32 5.30 7.65
CA ALA A 376 25.11 5.61 8.41
C ALA A 376 23.96 4.59 8.22
N PHE A 377 24.07 3.71 7.22
CA PHE A 377 23.08 2.71 6.82
C PHE A 377 23.63 1.27 6.81
N GLN A 378 24.86 1.07 7.30
CA GLN A 378 25.39 -0.22 7.75
C GLN A 378 24.95 -0.45 9.20
#